data_AF-A0ABD3XZ57-F1
#
_entry.id   AF-A0ABD3XZ57-F1
#
_cell.length_a   1.000
_cell.length_b   1.000
_cell.length_c   1.000
_cell.angle_alpha   90.00
_cell.angle_beta   90.00
_cell.angle_gamma   90.00
#
_symmetry.space_group_name_H-M   'P 1'
#
loop_
_entity.id
_entity.type
_entity.pdbx_description
1 polymer ?
#
loop_
_entity_poly.entity_id
_entity_poly.type
_entity_poly.pdbx_seq_one_letter_code
_entity_poly.pdbx_strand_id
1 'polypeptide(L)'
;MLVYASPRLHELARHRDPHRHWECDRPTPQWSVSDAAKRAQPSERIHALSAPKSYTWFEYDRSPYTQITLGARTTTATNRLEMLARPKKREDTFAYAEKYWGQPFPVREEAKHAHPSDLIESLAQAKSCNEEFQYERVLPIPVAESALKALASQRMHQLSQPKPRSVAPVVAFDPYQVSDAAQKARASQRIRELSMSLPRKMKDRAKKARTETQIPKTTES
;
A
#
# COMPACT_ATOMS: atom_id res chain seq x y z
N MET A 1 25.87 -40.47 -7.44
CA MET A 1 25.44 -40.82 -6.07
C MET A 1 24.04 -40.26 -5.87
N LEU A 2 23.05 -41.11 -5.60
CA LEU A 2 21.70 -40.67 -5.24
C LEU A 2 21.74 -40.16 -3.80
N VAL A 3 21.53 -38.86 -3.61
CA VAL A 3 21.49 -38.23 -2.28
C VAL A 3 20.12 -38.51 -1.67
N TYR A 4 20.04 -39.51 -0.81
CA TYR A 4 18.83 -39.77 -0.03
C TYR A 4 18.76 -38.78 1.14
N ALA A 5 17.59 -38.16 1.33
CA ALA A 5 17.35 -37.30 2.47
C ALA A 5 17.44 -38.11 3.77
N SER A 6 18.13 -37.56 4.78
CA SER A 6 18.32 -38.25 6.06
C SER A 6 16.97 -38.55 6.73
N PRO A 7 16.90 -39.56 7.63
CA PRO A 7 15.67 -39.89 8.35
C PRO A 7 15.07 -38.68 9.09
N ARG A 8 15.93 -37.85 9.68
CA ARG A 8 15.54 -36.59 10.34
C ARG A 8 14.93 -35.58 9.37
N LEU A 9 15.45 -35.49 8.15
CA LEU A 9 14.93 -34.57 7.13
C LEU A 9 13.56 -35.06 6.63
N HIS A 10 13.36 -36.37 6.48
CA HIS A 10 12.05 -36.95 6.25
C HIS A 10 11.05 -36.63 7.37
N GLU A 11 11.50 -36.69 8.63
CA GLU A 11 10.67 -36.37 9.79
C GLU A 11 10.30 -34.88 9.86
N LEU A 12 11.25 -33.98 9.58
CA LEU A 12 10.99 -32.54 9.49
C LEU A 12 10.11 -32.15 8.29
N ALA A 13 10.13 -32.94 7.22
CA ALA A 13 9.27 -32.74 6.06
C ALA A 13 7.83 -33.26 6.28
N ARG A 14 7.57 -34.01 7.36
CA ARG A 14 6.20 -34.39 7.72
C ARG A 14 5.46 -33.14 8.18
N HIS A 15 4.24 -32.98 7.70
CA HIS A 15 3.34 -31.99 8.27
C HIS A 15 3.10 -32.29 9.76
N ARG A 16 2.85 -31.25 10.55
CA ARG A 16 2.48 -31.41 11.95
C ARG A 16 1.03 -31.88 12.01
N ASP A 17 0.80 -33.06 12.57
CA ASP A 17 -0.56 -33.57 12.76
C ASP A 17 -1.36 -32.59 13.65
N PRO A 18 -2.61 -32.30 13.30
CA PRO A 18 -3.48 -31.48 14.15
C PRO A 18 -3.67 -32.17 15.51
N HIS A 19 -3.88 -31.36 16.55
CA HIS A 19 -4.11 -31.85 17.90
C HIS A 19 -5.33 -32.79 17.95
N ARG A 20 -5.32 -33.82 18.81
CA ARG A 20 -6.40 -34.84 18.88
C ARG A 20 -7.79 -34.25 19.14
N HIS A 21 -7.84 -33.09 19.80
CA HIS A 21 -9.07 -32.34 20.11
C HIS A 21 -9.22 -31.07 19.26
N TRP A 22 -8.50 -30.98 18.14
CA TRP A 22 -8.67 -29.87 17.21
C TRP A 22 -9.99 -30.05 16.46
N GLU A 23 -10.99 -29.27 16.85
CA GLU A 23 -12.21 -29.08 16.09
C GLU A 23 -12.07 -27.81 15.27
N CYS A 24 -12.22 -27.92 13.96
CA CYS A 24 -12.13 -26.75 13.09
C CYS A 24 -13.44 -25.95 13.21
N ASP A 25 -13.42 -24.81 13.92
CA ASP A 25 -14.57 -23.91 14.10
C ASP A 25 -15.20 -23.42 12.79
N ARG A 26 -14.44 -23.54 11.70
CA ARG A 26 -14.87 -23.21 10.35
C ARG A 26 -14.86 -24.49 9.53
N PRO A 27 -16.01 -25.06 9.13
CA PRO A 27 -15.98 -26.04 8.06
C PRO A 27 -15.25 -25.36 6.89
N THR A 28 -14.14 -25.96 6.43
CA THR A 28 -13.52 -25.51 5.18
C THR A 28 -14.66 -25.39 4.18
N PRO A 29 -14.75 -24.31 3.39
CA PRO A 29 -15.81 -24.17 2.41
C PRO A 29 -15.62 -25.28 1.37
N GLN A 30 -16.15 -26.46 1.67
CA GLN A 30 -16.14 -27.62 0.81
C GLN A 30 -17.33 -27.39 -0.09
N TRP A 31 -17.09 -26.61 -1.15
CA TRP A 31 -18.11 -26.36 -2.14
C TRP A 31 -18.46 -27.71 -2.74
N SER A 32 -19.74 -28.07 -2.68
CA SER A 32 -20.24 -29.29 -3.30
C SER A 32 -20.00 -29.18 -4.80
N VAL A 33 -18.93 -29.84 -5.28
CA VAL A 33 -18.63 -29.92 -6.70
C VAL A 33 -19.64 -30.87 -7.33
N SER A 34 -20.29 -30.45 -8.41
CA SER A 34 -21.23 -31.30 -9.14
C SER A 34 -20.53 -32.55 -9.66
N ASP A 35 -21.26 -33.66 -9.77
CA ASP A 35 -20.67 -34.90 -10.28
C ASP A 35 -20.20 -34.76 -11.73
N ALA A 36 -20.79 -33.85 -12.51
CA ALA A 36 -20.33 -33.50 -13.84
C ALA A 36 -18.92 -32.89 -13.81
N ALA A 37 -18.65 -31.97 -12.87
CA ALA A 37 -17.33 -31.36 -12.74
C ALA A 37 -16.28 -32.36 -12.22
N LYS A 38 -16.66 -33.34 -11.38
CA LYS A 38 -15.75 -34.43 -10.95
C LYS A 38 -15.36 -35.37 -12.09
N ARG A 39 -16.25 -35.57 -13.07
CA ARG A 39 -16.04 -36.44 -14.24
C ARG A 39 -15.49 -35.69 -15.45
N ALA A 40 -15.37 -34.37 -15.38
CA ALA A 40 -14.91 -33.56 -16.50
C ALA A 40 -13.44 -33.88 -16.80
N GLN A 41 -13.18 -34.30 -18.04
CA GLN A 41 -11.83 -34.51 -18.53
C GLN A 41 -11.27 -33.17 -19.05
N PRO A 42 -10.03 -32.81 -18.70
CA PRO A 42 -9.40 -31.61 -19.21
C PRO A 42 -9.22 -31.70 -20.73
N SER A 43 -9.37 -30.56 -21.41
CA SER A 43 -9.13 -30.50 -22.86
C SER A 43 -7.64 -30.65 -23.19
N GLU A 44 -7.32 -31.03 -24.42
CA GLU A 44 -5.93 -31.12 -24.91
C GLU A 44 -5.14 -29.82 -24.67
N ARG A 45 -5.81 -28.66 -24.81
CA ARG A 45 -5.21 -27.36 -24.51
C ARG A 45 -4.81 -27.23 -23.05
N ILE A 46 -5.64 -27.69 -22.11
CA ILE A 46 -5.32 -27.67 -20.68
C ILE A 46 -4.14 -28.60 -20.41
N HIS A 47 -4.09 -29.78 -21.05
CA HIS A 47 -2.92 -30.65 -20.97
C HIS A 47 -1.64 -29.97 -21.47
N ALA A 48 -1.69 -29.31 -22.63
CA ALA A 48 -0.55 -28.57 -23.18
C ALA A 48 -0.09 -27.40 -22.28
N LEU A 49 -1.02 -26.69 -21.63
CA LEU A 49 -0.69 -25.62 -20.69
C LEU A 49 -0.18 -26.12 -19.35
N SER A 50 -0.60 -27.31 -18.92
CA SER A 50 -0.14 -27.93 -17.67
C SER A 50 1.28 -28.49 -17.76
N ALA A 51 1.77 -28.76 -18.98
CA ALA A 51 3.13 -29.20 -19.19
C ALA A 51 4.12 -28.06 -18.88
N PRO A 52 5.22 -28.33 -18.17
CA PRO A 52 6.26 -27.33 -17.92
C PRO A 52 6.85 -26.86 -19.26
N LYS A 53 7.06 -25.55 -19.40
CA LYS A 53 7.73 -24.99 -20.58
C LYS A 53 9.19 -25.44 -20.59
N SER A 54 9.60 -26.13 -21.66
CA SER A 54 11.01 -26.46 -21.89
C SER A 54 11.72 -25.23 -22.43
N TYR A 55 12.55 -24.60 -21.60
CA TYR A 55 13.43 -23.51 -22.02
C TYR A 55 14.81 -24.09 -22.30
N THR A 56 15.17 -24.26 -23.57
CA THR A 56 16.48 -24.77 -23.99
C THR A 56 17.61 -23.75 -23.83
N TRP A 57 17.27 -22.47 -23.77
CA TRP A 57 18.21 -21.35 -23.66
C TRP A 57 18.39 -20.84 -22.23
N PHE A 58 17.69 -21.42 -21.25
CA PHE A 58 17.79 -21.01 -19.86
C PHE A 58 18.93 -21.76 -19.16
N GLU A 59 20.05 -21.07 -18.98
CA GLU A 59 21.19 -21.53 -18.19
C GLU A 59 21.17 -20.80 -16.84
N TYR A 60 21.36 -21.52 -15.73
CA TYR A 60 21.44 -20.89 -14.42
C TYR A 60 22.76 -20.12 -14.28
N ASP A 61 22.69 -18.83 -13.92
CA ASP A 61 23.87 -17.94 -13.85
C ASP A 61 25.01 -18.44 -12.94
N ARG A 62 24.69 -19.29 -11.94
CA ARG A 62 25.64 -19.97 -11.05
C ARG A 62 24.94 -21.06 -10.23
N SER A 63 25.66 -22.12 -9.90
CA SER A 63 25.26 -23.07 -8.86
C SER A 63 25.14 -22.35 -7.50
N PRO A 64 24.07 -22.58 -6.70
CA PRO A 64 23.97 -22.03 -5.35
C PRO A 64 25.04 -22.61 -4.39
N TYR A 65 25.67 -23.71 -4.78
CA TYR A 65 26.77 -24.32 -4.06
C TYR A 65 28.11 -23.77 -4.56
N THR A 66 28.92 -23.26 -3.63
CA THR A 66 30.29 -22.87 -3.88
C THR A 66 31.18 -24.12 -4.00
N GLN A 67 31.86 -24.26 -5.13
CA GLN A 67 32.85 -25.33 -5.31
C GLN A 67 34.14 -24.94 -4.61
N ILE A 68 34.34 -25.45 -3.39
CA ILE A 68 35.55 -25.22 -2.60
C ILE A 68 36.64 -26.21 -3.07
N THR A 69 37.79 -25.69 -3.48
CA THR A 69 38.97 -26.49 -3.88
C THR A 69 39.48 -27.35 -2.72
N LEU A 70 40.13 -28.48 -3.03
CA LEU A 70 40.66 -29.38 -1.99
C LEU A 70 41.64 -28.64 -1.06
N GLY A 71 42.51 -27.80 -1.62
CA GLY A 71 43.45 -26.98 -0.84
C GLY A 71 42.75 -26.05 0.15
N ALA A 72 41.67 -25.39 -0.26
CA ALA A 72 40.89 -24.53 0.64
C ALA A 72 40.17 -25.33 1.74
N ARG A 73 39.81 -26.59 1.51
CA ARG A 73 39.21 -27.47 2.53
C ARG A 73 40.23 -27.94 3.58
N THR A 74 41.50 -28.07 3.21
CA THR A 74 42.56 -28.60 4.09
C THR A 74 43.42 -27.51 4.72
N THR A 75 43.27 -26.25 4.31
CA THR A 75 44.08 -25.15 4.83
C THR A 75 43.68 -24.82 6.26
N THR A 76 44.66 -24.77 7.17
CA THR A 76 44.49 -24.32 8.55
C THR A 76 44.57 -22.80 8.64
N ALA A 77 43.83 -22.20 9.57
CA ALA A 77 43.87 -20.76 9.79
C ALA A 77 45.29 -20.31 10.18
N THR A 78 45.70 -19.11 9.74
CA THR A 78 46.95 -18.52 10.20
C THR A 78 46.81 -18.06 11.64
N ASN A 79 47.91 -18.01 12.41
CA ASN A 79 47.90 -17.55 13.80
C ASN A 79 47.26 -16.15 13.94
N ARG A 80 47.53 -15.24 12.99
CA ARG A 80 46.85 -13.93 12.94
C ARG A 80 45.33 -14.05 12.80
N LEU A 81 44.84 -14.92 11.91
CA LEU A 81 43.40 -15.15 11.76
C LEU A 81 42.80 -15.75 13.03
N GLU A 82 43.50 -16.68 13.69
CA GLU A 82 43.07 -17.22 14.98
C GLU A 82 43.02 -16.14 16.06
N MET A 83 43.99 -15.23 16.12
CA MET A 83 43.97 -14.10 17.04
C MET A 83 42.80 -13.14 16.77
N LEU A 84 42.49 -12.87 15.50
CA LEU A 84 41.36 -12.01 15.12
C LEU A 84 40.00 -12.68 15.32
N ALA A 85 39.95 -14.01 15.21
CA ALA A 85 38.75 -14.80 15.45
C ALA A 85 38.41 -14.91 16.94
N ARG A 86 39.37 -14.67 17.84
CA ARG A 86 39.10 -14.59 19.28
C ARG A 86 38.21 -13.35 19.55
N PRO A 87 37.12 -13.51 20.31
CA PRO A 87 36.30 -12.36 20.69
C PRO A 87 37.14 -11.39 21.52
N LYS A 88 37.10 -10.11 21.18
CA LYS A 88 37.73 -9.06 21.98
C LYS A 88 37.08 -9.04 23.37
N LYS A 89 37.89 -9.07 24.42
CA LYS A 89 37.37 -8.87 25.77
C LYS A 89 37.11 -7.38 25.99
N ARG A 90 36.21 -7.07 26.92
CA ARG A 90 35.86 -5.69 27.27
C ARG A 90 37.09 -4.91 27.77
N GLU A 91 37.97 -5.59 28.51
CA GLU A 91 39.27 -5.10 28.98
C GLU A 91 40.22 -4.69 27.84
N ASP A 92 40.19 -5.42 26.72
CA ASP A 92 41.03 -5.12 25.55
C ASP A 92 40.56 -3.84 24.82
N THR A 93 39.33 -3.41 25.09
CA THR A 93 38.68 -2.25 24.43
C THR A 93 38.73 -1.00 25.30
N PHE A 94 38.68 -1.13 26.63
CA PHE A 94 38.63 -0.03 27.58
C PHE A 94 39.75 -0.14 28.61
N ALA A 95 40.76 0.74 28.52
CA ALA A 95 41.97 0.69 29.34
C ALA A 95 41.82 1.25 30.78
N TYR A 96 40.63 1.74 31.16
CA TYR A 96 40.41 2.36 32.47
C TYR A 96 39.30 1.67 33.26
N ALA A 97 39.48 1.62 34.58
CA ALA A 97 38.51 1.10 35.53
C ALA A 97 37.19 1.87 35.42
N GLU A 98 36.14 1.19 34.94
CA GLU A 98 34.77 1.69 34.89
C GLU A 98 34.32 2.10 36.30
N LYS A 99 34.14 3.41 36.54
CA LYS A 99 33.29 3.84 37.65
C LYS A 99 31.86 3.80 37.15
N TYR A 100 31.08 2.89 37.76
CA TYR A 100 29.62 2.71 37.66
C TYR A 100 28.98 3.29 36.38
N TRP A 101 28.51 2.42 35.48
CA TRP A 101 27.78 2.71 34.22
C TRP A 101 28.55 2.67 32.89
N GLY A 102 29.77 2.13 32.86
CA GLY A 102 30.41 1.76 31.59
C GLY A 102 30.71 2.94 30.65
N GLN A 103 30.91 4.13 31.18
CA GLN A 103 31.35 5.28 30.40
C GLN A 103 32.87 5.24 30.25
N PRO A 104 33.40 5.08 29.02
CA PRO A 104 34.84 4.95 28.79
C PRO A 104 35.61 6.25 29.01
N PHE A 105 34.90 7.39 29.10
CA PHE A 105 35.46 8.69 29.40
C PHE A 105 34.59 9.33 30.48
N PRO A 106 35.07 9.47 31.73
CA PRO A 106 34.33 10.26 32.71
C PRO A 106 34.16 11.67 32.14
N VAL A 107 32.93 12.18 32.20
CA VAL A 107 32.65 13.59 31.87
C VAL A 107 33.62 14.44 32.67
N ARG A 108 34.37 15.30 31.99
CA ARG A 108 35.34 16.18 32.64
C ARG A 108 34.64 17.03 33.71
N GLU A 109 35.30 17.30 34.84
CA GLU A 109 34.66 18.03 35.95
C GLU A 109 34.18 19.42 35.49
N GLU A 110 34.89 20.08 34.58
CA GLU A 110 34.50 21.37 34.01
C GLU A 110 33.18 21.28 33.23
N ALA A 111 32.94 20.16 32.54
CA ALA A 111 31.70 19.94 31.80
C ALA A 111 30.51 19.64 32.71
N LYS A 112 30.73 19.11 33.93
CA LYS A 112 29.67 18.94 34.94
C LYS A 112 29.25 20.25 35.58
N HIS A 113 30.17 21.22 35.64
CA HIS A 113 29.94 22.56 36.19
C HIS A 113 29.65 23.61 35.13
N ALA A 114 29.53 23.22 33.86
CA ALA A 114 29.21 24.14 32.78
C ALA A 114 27.73 24.56 32.85
N HIS A 115 27.49 25.87 32.89
CA HIS A 115 26.16 26.45 32.79
C HIS A 115 25.82 26.75 31.33
N PRO A 116 24.58 26.48 30.88
CA PRO A 116 24.13 26.85 29.55
C PRO A 116 24.11 28.38 29.39
N SER A 117 24.24 28.88 28.17
CA SER A 117 24.06 30.31 27.89
C SER A 117 22.58 30.68 27.94
N ASP A 118 22.28 31.96 28.21
CA ASP A 118 20.92 32.50 28.26
C ASP A 118 20.09 32.16 27.00
N LEU A 119 20.74 32.12 25.83
CA LEU A 119 20.10 31.70 24.59
C LEU A 119 19.66 30.23 24.65
N ILE A 120 20.53 29.34 25.12
CA ILE A 120 20.21 27.91 25.27
C ILE A 120 19.08 27.74 26.29
N GLU A 121 19.10 28.50 27.38
CA GLU A 121 18.01 28.49 28.36
C GLU A 121 16.69 28.95 27.75
N SER A 122 16.71 30.02 26.95
CA SER A 122 15.52 30.53 26.23
C SER A 122 14.95 29.52 25.23
N LEU A 123 15.82 28.79 24.53
CA LEU A 123 15.43 27.77 23.54
C LEU A 123 14.96 26.47 24.21
N ALA A 124 15.42 26.20 25.43
CA ALA A 124 14.99 25.07 26.23
C ALA A 124 13.58 25.26 26.82
N GLN A 125 13.07 26.50 26.87
CA GLN A 125 11.68 26.75 27.29
C GLN A 125 10.69 26.15 26.28
N ALA A 126 9.69 25.43 26.79
CA ALA A 126 8.65 24.88 25.96
C ALA A 126 7.86 26.00 25.26
N LYS A 127 7.54 25.80 23.97
CA LYS A 127 6.71 26.73 23.23
C LYS A 127 5.32 26.80 23.86
N SER A 128 4.76 27.99 23.98
CA SER A 128 3.37 28.17 24.41
C SER A 128 2.42 27.51 23.39
N CYS A 129 1.30 26.98 23.90
CA CYS A 129 0.21 26.55 23.04
C CYS A 129 -0.43 27.78 22.37
N ASN A 130 -0.93 27.62 21.15
CA ASN A 130 -1.73 28.66 20.49
C ASN A 130 -2.99 28.97 21.33
N GLU A 131 -3.47 30.21 21.34
CA GLU A 131 -4.69 30.62 22.04
C GLU A 131 -5.92 29.81 21.59
N GLU A 132 -5.94 29.37 20.33
CA GLU A 132 -7.01 28.54 19.75
C GLU A 132 -6.78 27.03 19.94
N PHE A 133 -5.71 26.62 20.62
CA PHE A 133 -5.40 25.20 20.80
C PHE A 133 -6.45 24.54 21.71
N GLN A 134 -7.28 23.67 21.11
CA GLN A 134 -8.22 22.82 21.83
C GLN A 134 -7.57 21.45 22.08
N TYR A 135 -7.53 21.04 23.35
CA TYR A 135 -7.12 19.69 23.73
C TYR A 135 -8.06 18.62 23.18
N GLU A 136 -7.62 17.37 23.21
CA GLU A 136 -8.41 16.22 22.79
C GLU A 136 -9.76 16.20 23.50
N ARG A 137 -10.84 16.08 22.72
CA ARG A 137 -12.20 16.01 23.27
C ARG A 137 -12.38 14.65 23.94
N VAL A 138 -12.63 14.66 25.25
CA VAL A 138 -12.89 13.44 26.01
C VAL A 138 -14.17 12.79 25.49
N LEU A 139 -14.09 11.52 25.10
CA LEU A 139 -15.25 10.72 24.66
C LEU A 139 -15.97 10.12 25.87
N PRO A 140 -17.30 9.95 25.81
CA PRO A 140 -18.18 10.16 24.66
C PRO A 140 -18.67 11.60 24.50
N ILE A 141 -18.73 12.08 23.24
CA ILE A 141 -19.33 13.39 22.93
C ILE A 141 -20.83 13.31 23.24
N PRO A 142 -21.38 14.17 24.11
CA PRO A 142 -22.82 14.22 24.36
C PRO A 142 -23.53 14.60 23.06
N VAL A 143 -24.35 13.69 22.55
CA VAL A 143 -25.20 13.93 21.38
C VAL A 143 -26.48 14.61 21.86
N ALA A 144 -26.88 15.70 21.21
CA ALA A 144 -28.11 16.40 21.56
C ALA A 144 -29.32 15.46 21.46
N GLU A 145 -30.29 15.58 22.38
CA GLU A 145 -31.50 14.75 22.36
C GLU A 145 -32.28 14.88 21.05
N SER A 146 -32.26 16.07 20.44
CA SER A 146 -32.90 16.32 19.15
C SER A 146 -32.29 15.48 18.02
N ALA A 147 -30.98 15.23 18.06
CA ALA A 147 -30.30 14.37 17.10
C ALA A 147 -30.58 12.88 17.37
N LEU A 148 -30.67 12.46 18.63
CA LEU A 148 -31.05 11.09 18.99
C LEU A 148 -32.50 10.76 18.63
N LYS A 149 -33.40 11.74 18.78
CA LYS A 149 -34.83 11.61 18.48
C LYS A 149 -35.19 12.00 17.03
N ALA A 150 -34.20 12.37 16.21
CA ALA A 150 -34.44 12.79 14.83
C ALA A 150 -34.95 11.61 13.99
N LEU A 151 -36.17 11.74 13.48
CA LEU A 151 -36.71 10.81 12.50
C LEU A 151 -36.28 11.21 11.08
N ALA A 152 -35.99 10.21 10.26
CA ALA A 152 -35.63 10.45 8.87
C ALA A 152 -36.80 11.08 8.11
N SER A 153 -36.51 12.00 7.19
CA SER A 153 -37.54 12.62 6.36
C SER A 153 -38.23 11.58 5.45
N GLN A 154 -39.47 11.86 5.07
CA GLN A 154 -40.22 11.00 4.15
C GLN A 154 -39.45 10.70 2.85
N ARG A 155 -38.72 11.69 2.33
CA ARG A 155 -37.84 11.52 1.17
C ARG A 155 -36.69 10.56 1.46
N MET A 156 -36.05 10.65 2.63
CA MET A 156 -35.01 9.69 3.02
C MET A 156 -35.59 8.27 3.13
N HIS A 157 -36.78 8.10 3.68
CA HIS A 157 -37.45 6.80 3.70
C HIS A 157 -37.72 6.27 2.30
N GLN A 158 -38.21 7.09 1.37
CA GLN A 158 -38.42 6.70 -0.03
C GLN A 158 -37.12 6.30 -0.73
N LEU A 159 -36.02 7.02 -0.48
CA LEU A 159 -34.71 6.73 -1.07
C LEU A 159 -34.03 5.52 -0.43
N SER A 160 -34.30 5.24 0.85
CA SER A 160 -33.78 4.07 1.54
C SER A 160 -34.44 2.77 1.07
N GLN A 161 -35.62 2.84 0.45
CA GLN A 161 -36.26 1.66 -0.09
C GLN A 161 -35.50 1.17 -1.32
N PRO A 162 -35.15 -0.13 -1.39
CA PRO A 162 -34.52 -0.68 -2.57
C PRO A 162 -35.46 -0.54 -3.77
N LYS A 163 -34.94 -0.06 -4.90
CA LYS A 163 -35.72 0.03 -6.13
C LYS A 163 -36.17 -1.39 -6.52
N PRO A 164 -37.49 -1.68 -6.56
CA PRO A 164 -37.95 -3.01 -6.93
C PRO A 164 -37.48 -3.31 -8.35
N ARG A 165 -36.82 -4.45 -8.52
CA ARG A 165 -36.48 -4.95 -9.86
C ARG A 165 -37.80 -5.33 -10.53
N SER A 166 -38.21 -4.56 -11.53
CA SER A 166 -39.28 -4.95 -12.43
C SER A 166 -38.89 -6.30 -13.05
N VAL A 167 -39.76 -7.31 -12.89
CA VAL A 167 -39.60 -8.65 -13.46
C VAL A 167 -39.84 -8.65 -14.99
N ALA A 168 -40.12 -7.48 -15.58
CA ALA A 168 -40.17 -7.33 -17.02
C ALA A 168 -38.80 -7.73 -17.62
N PRO A 169 -38.81 -8.46 -18.73
CA PRO A 169 -37.61 -9.10 -19.23
C PRO A 169 -36.55 -8.05 -19.55
N VAL A 170 -35.35 -8.25 -19.00
CA VAL A 170 -34.08 -7.58 -19.35
C VAL A 170 -33.84 -7.53 -20.88
N VAL A 171 -34.60 -8.33 -21.64
CA VAL A 171 -34.63 -8.40 -23.11
C VAL A 171 -35.07 -7.11 -23.80
N ALA A 172 -35.85 -6.24 -23.14
CA ALA A 172 -36.28 -4.95 -23.73
C ALA A 172 -35.40 -3.75 -23.31
N PHE A 173 -34.27 -3.98 -22.63
CA PHE A 173 -33.31 -2.93 -22.30
C PHE A 173 -32.38 -2.71 -23.50
N ASP A 174 -32.69 -1.72 -24.32
CA ASP A 174 -31.76 -1.22 -25.34
C ASP A 174 -30.68 -0.36 -24.65
N PRO A 175 -29.41 -0.81 -24.59
CA PRO A 175 -28.35 -0.08 -23.93
C PRO A 175 -28.01 1.26 -24.60
N TYR A 176 -28.50 1.49 -25.82
CA TYR A 176 -28.32 2.73 -26.56
C TYR A 176 -29.51 3.69 -26.46
N GLN A 177 -30.60 3.28 -25.81
CA GLN A 177 -31.79 4.11 -25.67
C GLN A 177 -31.58 5.18 -24.59
N VAL A 178 -31.53 6.45 -25.02
CA VAL A 178 -31.43 7.60 -24.13
C VAL A 178 -32.78 7.85 -23.47
N SER A 179 -32.83 7.90 -22.14
CA SER A 179 -34.07 8.16 -21.40
C SER A 179 -34.67 9.54 -21.73
N ASP A 180 -36.01 9.64 -21.74
CA ASP A 180 -36.74 10.91 -21.94
C ASP A 180 -36.29 12.02 -21.01
N ALA A 181 -35.98 11.69 -19.75
CA ALA A 181 -35.47 12.64 -18.77
C ALA A 181 -34.11 13.20 -19.17
N ALA A 182 -33.23 12.35 -19.73
CA ALA A 182 -31.94 12.77 -20.25
C ALA A 182 -32.07 13.61 -21.54
N GLN A 183 -33.00 13.24 -22.44
CA GLN A 183 -33.27 14.05 -23.65
C GLN A 183 -33.84 15.43 -23.31
N LYS A 184 -34.68 15.52 -22.27
CA LYS A 184 -35.30 16.78 -21.79
C LYS A 184 -34.41 17.54 -20.80
N ALA A 185 -33.29 16.97 -20.37
CA ALA A 185 -32.40 17.61 -19.41
C ALA A 185 -31.77 18.86 -20.02
N ARG A 186 -31.96 20.00 -19.35
CA ARG A 186 -31.33 21.28 -19.72
C ARG A 186 -30.21 21.60 -18.74
N ALA A 187 -29.12 22.17 -19.25
CA ALA A 187 -28.03 22.65 -18.42
C ALA A 187 -28.54 23.66 -17.38
N SER A 188 -28.14 23.46 -16.12
CA SER A 188 -28.45 24.39 -15.05
C SER A 188 -27.88 25.78 -15.37
N GLN A 189 -28.48 26.81 -14.80
CA GLN A 189 -28.07 28.20 -15.05
C GLN A 189 -26.58 28.39 -14.73
N ARG A 190 -26.09 27.79 -13.63
CA ARG A 190 -24.68 27.85 -13.25
C ARG A 190 -23.75 27.19 -14.27
N ILE A 191 -24.13 26.04 -14.82
CA ILE A 191 -23.34 25.36 -15.85
C ILE A 191 -23.30 26.20 -17.13
N ARG A 192 -24.42 26.84 -17.50
CA ARG A 192 -24.47 27.79 -18.62
C ARG A 192 -23.51 28.96 -18.40
N GLU A 193 -23.51 29.57 -17.22
CA GLU A 193 -22.57 30.65 -16.88
C GLU A 193 -21.11 30.20 -16.98
N LEU A 194 -20.78 29.02 -16.45
CA LEU A 194 -19.42 28.47 -16.49
C LEU A 194 -18.98 28.04 -17.88
N SER A 195 -19.92 27.68 -18.75
CA SER A 195 -19.64 27.36 -20.16
C SER A 195 -19.30 28.60 -21.00
N MET A 196 -19.62 29.81 -20.51
CA MET A 196 -19.17 31.05 -21.14
C MET A 196 -17.67 31.21 -20.96
N SER A 197 -16.98 31.64 -22.02
CA SER A 197 -15.55 31.92 -21.93
C SER A 197 -15.26 33.01 -20.90
N LEU A 198 -14.31 32.75 -19.99
CA LEU A 198 -13.86 33.74 -19.02
C LEU A 198 -13.45 35.05 -19.73
N PRO A 199 -13.79 36.23 -19.17
CA PRO A 199 -13.55 37.51 -19.82
C PRO A 199 -12.08 37.78 -20.17
N ARG A 200 -11.14 37.20 -19.41
CA ARG A 200 -9.69 37.27 -19.70
C ARG A 200 -9.31 36.58 -21.02
N LYS A 201 -10.05 35.56 -21.47
CA LYS A 201 -9.80 34.80 -22.70
C LYS A 201 -10.59 35.31 -23.93
N MET A 202 -11.45 36.32 -23.77
CA MET A 202 -12.20 36.91 -24.90
C MET A 202 -11.38 37.91 -25.73
N LYS A 203 -10.17 38.28 -25.28
CA LYS A 203 -9.35 39.35 -25.90
C LYS A 203 -8.71 38.97 -27.25
N ASP A 204 -8.67 37.69 -27.60
CA ASP A 204 -7.98 37.23 -28.81
C ASP A 204 -8.89 37.06 -30.03
N ARG A 205 -10.20 36.82 -29.83
CA ARG A 205 -11.17 36.68 -30.94
C ARG A 205 -11.59 38.02 -31.57
N ALA A 206 -11.64 39.09 -30.79
CA ALA A 206 -11.97 40.43 -31.30
C ALA A 206 -10.87 40.99 -32.23
N LYS A 207 -9.61 40.59 -32.05
CA LYS A 207 -8.51 40.98 -32.94
C LYS A 207 -8.54 40.22 -34.26
N LYS A 208 -8.90 38.92 -34.24
CA LYS A 208 -9.01 38.08 -35.44
C LYS A 208 -10.19 38.45 -36.33
N ALA A 209 -11.34 38.81 -35.75
CA ALA A 209 -12.50 39.25 -36.52
C ALA A 209 -12.29 40.62 -37.22
N ARG A 210 -11.43 41.49 -36.68
CA ARG A 210 -11.09 42.78 -37.32
C ARG A 210 -10.11 42.66 -38.48
N THR A 211 -9.33 41.58 -38.55
CA THR A 211 -8.31 41.39 -39.61
C THR A 211 -8.90 40.77 -40.88
N GLU A 212 -10.07 40.13 -40.81
CA GLU A 212 -10.71 39.49 -41.97
C GLU A 212 -11.66 40.42 -42.77
N THR A 213 -11.90 41.65 -42.31
CA THR A 213 -12.80 42.62 -42.98
C THR A 213 -12.07 43.62 -43.91
N GLN A 214 -10.74 43.59 -43.98
CA GLN A 214 -9.96 44.48 -44.86
C GLN A 214 -9.41 43.71 -46.07
N ILE A 215 -10.28 43.35 -47.01
CA ILE A 215 -9.89 43.14 -48.41
C ILE A 215 -10.62 44.21 -49.23
N PRO A 216 -9.92 45.23 -49.76
CA PRO A 216 -10.55 46.27 -50.55
C PRO A 216 -11.01 45.71 -51.90
N LYS A 217 -12.31 45.86 -52.21
CA LYS A 217 -12.84 45.72 -53.56
C LYS A 217 -12.32 46.90 -54.39
N THR A 218 -11.44 46.62 -55.35
CA THR A 218 -11.11 47.54 -56.43
C THR A 218 -12.30 47.60 -57.40
N THR A 219 -12.89 48.79 -57.52
CA THR A 219 -13.81 49.17 -58.58
C THR A 219 -13.06 50.08 -59.54
N GLU A 220 -12.81 49.63 -60.77
CA GLU A 220 -12.61 50.51 -61.92
C GLU A 220 -13.22 49.84 -63.17
N SER A 221 -14.20 50.56 -63.73
CA SER A 221 -14.52 50.81 -65.15
C SER A 221 -14.67 49.65 -66.13
#